data_AF-A0A7C1RVJ3-F1
#
_entry.id   AF-A0A7C1RVJ3-F1
#
_cell.length_a   1.000
_cell.length_b   1.000
_cell.length_c   1.000
_cell.angle_alpha   90.00
_cell.angle_beta   90.00
_cell.angle_gamma   90.00
#
_symmetry.space_group_name_H-M   'P 1'
#
loop_
_entity.id
_entity.type
_entity.pdbx_description
1 polymer ?
#
loop_
_entity_poly.entity_id
_entity_poly.type
_entity_poly.pdbx_seq_one_letter_code
_entity_poly.pdbx_strand_id
1 'polypeptide(L)'
;TDDGSNGFKGRVTSQLTQILPLFKNQASMIYACGPEAMHRALALIARQNNIRAQISLETYMACGFGVCMGCTTNTSGGYKLVCKDGPVFDANDIVWPQN
;
A
#
# COMPACT_ATOMS: atom_id res chain seq x y z
N THR A 1 12.55 -14.06 5.15
CA THR A 1 11.23 -14.72 5.25
C THR A 1 10.68 -14.59 6.65
N ASP A 2 9.39 -14.85 6.88
CA ASP A 2 8.79 -14.72 8.22
C ASP A 2 9.47 -15.61 9.29
N ASP A 3 9.89 -16.82 8.89
CA ASP A 3 10.57 -17.80 9.74
C ASP A 3 12.10 -17.61 9.82
N GLY A 4 12.68 -16.82 8.90
CA GLY A 4 14.13 -16.62 8.77
C GLY A 4 14.86 -17.77 8.06
N SER A 5 14.14 -18.69 7.41
CA SER A 5 14.75 -19.73 6.58
C SER A 5 15.62 -19.17 5.44
N ASN A 6 15.34 -17.94 4.99
CA ASN A 6 16.19 -17.23 4.05
C ASN A 6 16.18 -15.71 4.32
N GLY A 7 17.37 -15.10 4.34
CA GLY A 7 17.55 -13.65 4.46
C GLY A 7 17.07 -13.08 5.80
N PHE A 8 16.49 -11.89 5.76
CA PHE A 8 15.94 -11.23 6.95
C PHE A 8 14.77 -12.02 7.55
N LYS A 9 14.81 -12.28 8.85
CA LYS A 9 13.72 -12.93 9.59
C LYS A 9 12.65 -11.91 9.97
N GLY A 10 11.45 -12.06 9.41
CA GLY A 10 10.27 -11.27 9.74
C GLY A 10 9.62 -10.59 8.54
N ARG A 11 8.71 -9.67 8.84
CA ARG A 11 7.91 -8.94 7.84
C ARG A 11 8.73 -7.88 7.12
N VAL A 12 8.38 -7.64 5.86
CA VAL A 12 9.01 -6.61 5.02
C VAL A 12 8.91 -5.20 5.63
N THR A 13 7.81 -4.88 6.32
CA THR A 13 7.63 -3.58 6.99
C THR A 13 8.62 -3.38 8.13
N SER A 14 8.94 -4.44 8.88
CA SER A 14 9.97 -4.39 9.92
C SER A 14 11.36 -4.16 9.33
N GLN A 15 11.68 -4.85 8.23
CA GLN A 15 12.95 -4.65 7.53
C GLN A 15 13.06 -3.25 6.93
N LEU A 16 11.97 -2.75 6.33
CA LEU A 16 11.92 -1.42 5.73
C LEU A 16 12.30 -0.33 6.75
N THR A 17 11.72 -0.37 7.95
CA THR A 17 12.04 0.59 9.02
C THR A 17 13.53 0.58 9.41
N GLN A 18 14.20 -0.57 9.32
CA GLN A 18 15.65 -0.68 9.63
C GLN A 18 16.53 -0.10 8.52
N ILE A 19 16.13 -0.26 7.25
CA ILE A 19 16.94 0.18 6.10
C ILE A 19 16.66 1.62 5.69
N LEU A 20 15.47 2.16 5.96
CA LEU A 20 15.08 3.53 5.60
C LEU A 20 16.09 4.61 6.04
N PRO A 21 16.66 4.57 7.27
CA PRO A 21 17.66 5.54 7.69
C PRO A 21 18.95 5.55 6.85
N LEU A 22 19.23 4.49 6.09
CA LEU A 22 20.39 4.41 5.19
C LEU A 22 20.21 5.25 3.92
N PHE A 23 18.96 5.62 3.58
CA PHE A 23 18.62 6.38 2.38
C PHE A 23 18.42 7.88 2.64
N LYS A 24 18.89 8.40 3.79
CA LYS A 24 18.78 9.83 4.14
C LYS A 24 19.32 10.73 3.00
N ASN A 25 18.59 11.81 2.72
CA ASN A 25 18.84 12.82 1.68
C ASN A 25 18.57 12.39 0.22
N GLN A 26 17.98 11.23 -0.02
CA GLN A 26 17.50 10.84 -1.36
C GLN A 26 16.01 11.10 -1.50
N ALA A 27 15.59 11.53 -2.71
CA ALA A 27 14.18 11.57 -3.07
C ALA A 27 13.67 10.13 -3.21
N SER A 28 13.07 9.61 -2.13
CA SER A 28 12.57 8.24 -2.07
C SER A 28 11.09 8.16 -2.44
N MET A 29 10.71 7.08 -3.12
CA MET A 29 9.31 6.70 -3.34
C MET A 29 9.14 5.22 -3.02
N ILE A 30 8.08 4.90 -2.28
CA ILE A 30 7.71 3.52 -1.96
C ILE A 30 6.65 3.07 -2.97
N TYR A 31 6.85 1.89 -3.55
CA TYR A 31 5.85 1.20 -4.36
C TYR A 31 5.52 -0.12 -3.67
N ALA A 32 4.23 -0.45 -3.52
CA ALA A 32 3.81 -1.64 -2.80
C ALA A 32 2.64 -2.36 -3.48
N CYS A 33 2.69 -3.69 -3.42
CA CYS A 33 1.60 -4.60 -3.76
C CYS A 33 1.64 -5.77 -2.76
N GLY A 34 0.49 -6.24 -2.30
CA GLY A 34 0.40 -7.28 -1.26
C GLY A 34 -0.81 -7.12 -0.35
N PRO A 35 -0.83 -7.79 0.82
CA PRO A 35 -1.99 -7.80 1.70
C PRO A 35 -2.29 -6.42 2.31
N GLU A 36 -3.57 -6.15 2.58
CA GLU A 36 -4.01 -4.85 3.12
C GLU A 36 -3.31 -4.48 4.43
N ALA A 37 -3.09 -5.44 5.34
CA ALA A 37 -2.36 -5.20 6.59
C ALA A 37 -0.92 -4.70 6.35
N MET A 38 -0.27 -5.17 5.28
CA MET A 38 1.05 -4.70 4.87
C MET A 38 0.96 -3.28 4.31
N HIS A 39 -0.04 -2.99 3.47
CA HIS A 39 -0.26 -1.66 2.90
C HIS A 39 -0.52 -0.60 3.97
N ARG A 40 -1.39 -0.88 4.95
CA ARG A 40 -1.67 0.01 6.09
C ARG A 40 -0.39 0.35 6.86
N ALA A 41 0.43 -0.66 7.16
CA ALA A 41 1.70 -0.47 7.86
C ALA A 41 2.70 0.34 7.02
N LEU A 42 2.78 0.09 5.70
CA LEU A 42 3.64 0.85 4.79
C LEU A 42 3.21 2.30 4.63
N ALA A 43 1.89 2.56 4.53
CA ALA A 43 1.34 3.91 4.47
C ALA A 43 1.71 4.72 5.73
N LEU A 44 1.64 4.09 6.91
CA LEU A 44 2.06 4.71 8.16
C LEU A 44 3.58 5.00 8.17
N ILE A 45 4.41 4.03 7.78
CA ILE A 45 5.87 4.20 7.71
C ILE A 45 6.23 5.33 6.74
N ALA A 46 5.61 5.36 5.56
CA ALA A 46 5.83 6.39 4.54
C ALA A 46 5.47 7.78 5.08
N ARG A 47 4.30 7.92 5.71
CA ARG A 47 3.84 9.18 6.31
C ARG A 47 4.77 9.66 7.42
N GLN A 48 5.21 8.77 8.32
CA GLN A 48 6.11 9.13 9.43
C GLN A 48 7.50 9.61 8.95
N ASN A 49 7.94 9.14 7.78
CA ASN A 49 9.22 9.49 7.20
C ASN A 49 9.12 10.58 6.11
N ASN A 50 7.92 11.16 5.88
CA ASN A 50 7.64 12.10 4.79
C ASN A 50 8.04 11.56 3.40
N ILE A 51 7.82 10.27 3.16
CA ILE A 51 8.10 9.58 1.89
C ILE A 51 6.79 9.39 1.13
N ARG A 52 6.79 9.64 -0.19
CA ARG A 52 5.63 9.35 -1.04
C ARG A 52 5.48 7.84 -1.24
N ALA A 53 4.25 7.33 -1.22
CA ALA A 53 3.98 5.92 -1.42
C ALA A 53 2.83 5.70 -2.41
N GLN A 54 3.02 4.77 -3.35
CA GLN A 54 1.99 4.26 -4.25
C GLN A 54 1.67 2.81 -3.92
N ILE A 55 0.38 2.50 -3.82
CA ILE A 55 -0.11 1.20 -3.39
C ILE A 55 -1.02 0.64 -4.48
N SER A 56 -0.67 -0.53 -5.00
CA SER A 56 -1.54 -1.33 -5.86
C SER A 56 -2.53 -2.09 -4.98
N LEU A 57 -3.80 -1.72 -5.04
CA LEU A 57 -4.87 -2.35 -4.31
C LEU A 57 -5.38 -3.61 -5.01
N GLU A 58 -5.71 -4.61 -4.21
CA GLU A 58 -6.42 -5.81 -4.64
C GLU A 58 -7.80 -5.82 -3.98
N THR A 59 -8.85 -6.08 -4.77
CA THR A 59 -10.23 -6.20 -4.27
C THR A 59 -10.94 -7.28 -5.06
N TYR A 60 -12.08 -7.77 -4.55
CA TYR A 60 -12.92 -8.65 -5.35
C TYR A 60 -13.47 -7.90 -6.57
N MET A 61 -13.15 -8.42 -7.75
CA MET A 61 -13.60 -7.90 -9.03
C MET A 61 -14.54 -8.93 -9.68
N ALA A 62 -15.73 -8.49 -10.09
CA ALA A 62 -16.62 -9.31 -10.91
C ALA A 62 -16.45 -8.98 -12.40
N CYS A 63 -16.70 -7.73 -12.79
CA CYS A 63 -16.60 -7.32 -14.20
C CYS A 63 -15.17 -6.96 -14.64
N GLY A 64 -14.40 -6.27 -13.79
CA GLY A 64 -13.05 -5.81 -14.14
C GLY A 64 -12.97 -4.61 -15.09
N PHE A 65 -14.10 -4.05 -15.54
CA PHE A 65 -14.14 -2.89 -16.47
C PHE A 65 -15.09 -1.76 -16.01
N GLY A 66 -15.47 -1.75 -14.72
CA GLY A 66 -16.10 -0.60 -14.07
C GLY A 66 -17.62 -0.50 -14.16
N VAL A 67 -18.33 -1.57 -14.53
CA VAL A 67 -19.81 -1.57 -14.62
C VAL A 67 -20.49 -2.12 -13.37
N CYS A 68 -19.93 -3.17 -12.74
CA CYS A 68 -20.58 -3.84 -11.63
C CYS A 68 -20.44 -3.12 -10.27
N MET A 69 -19.56 -2.11 -10.17
CA MET A 69 -19.24 -1.37 -8.93
C MET A 69 -18.71 -2.23 -7.76
N GLY A 70 -18.45 -3.52 -7.96
CA GLY A 70 -18.05 -4.45 -6.88
C GLY A 70 -16.65 -4.20 -6.31
N CYS A 71 -15.75 -3.60 -7.10
CA CYS A 71 -14.37 -3.29 -6.69
C CYS A 71 -14.24 -1.85 -6.14
N THR A 72 -15.22 -1.39 -5.38
CA THR A 72 -15.22 -0.03 -4.85
C THR A 72 -14.23 0.09 -3.69
N THR A 73 -13.42 1.16 -3.70
CA THR A 73 -12.52 1.56 -2.61
C THR A 73 -12.84 2.98 -2.15
N ASN A 74 -12.65 3.25 -0.87
CA ASN A 74 -12.89 4.57 -0.30
C ASN A 74 -11.62 5.41 -0.37
N THR A 75 -11.73 6.63 -0.91
CA THR A 75 -10.61 7.57 -1.00
C THR A 75 -10.98 8.93 -0.43
N SER A 76 -10.00 9.81 -0.24
CA SER A 76 -10.23 11.18 0.24
C SER A 76 -11.13 11.99 -0.69
N GLY A 77 -11.13 11.65 -1.99
CA GLY A 77 -12.00 12.22 -3.02
C GLY A 77 -13.34 11.49 -3.21
N GLY A 78 -13.72 10.59 -2.30
CA GLY A 78 -14.92 9.76 -2.41
C GLY A 78 -14.64 8.34 -2.92
N TYR A 79 -15.70 7.62 -3.29
CA TYR A 79 -15.60 6.24 -3.75
C TYR A 79 -15.02 6.15 -5.17
N LYS A 80 -14.04 5.28 -5.36
CA LYS A 80 -13.40 4.97 -6.66
C LYS A 80 -13.46 3.48 -6.95
N LEU A 81 -13.38 3.10 -8.21
CA LEU A 81 -13.37 1.71 -8.66
C LEU A 81 -11.93 1.25 -8.92
N VAL A 82 -11.45 0.24 -8.21
CA VAL A 82 -10.08 -0.25 -8.36
C VAL A 82 -9.78 -0.71 -9.79
N CYS A 83 -10.72 -1.35 -10.48
CA CYS A 83 -10.51 -1.81 -11.86
C CYS A 83 -10.50 -0.70 -12.94
N LYS A 84 -10.99 0.51 -12.63
CA LYS A 84 -11.17 1.61 -13.61
C LYS A 84 -10.35 2.84 -13.25
N ASP A 85 -10.38 3.25 -11.98
CA ASP A 85 -9.68 4.41 -11.45
C ASP A 85 -8.32 4.04 -10.84
N GLY A 86 -8.11 2.75 -10.54
CA GLY A 86 -6.88 2.20 -9.99
C GLY A 86 -6.08 1.37 -11.01
N PRO A 87 -5.41 0.27 -10.59
CA PRO A 87 -5.38 -0.29 -9.23
C PRO A 87 -4.41 0.43 -8.29
N VAL A 88 -3.58 1.34 -8.81
CA VAL A 88 -2.55 2.06 -8.05
C VAL A 88 -3.08 3.39 -7.54
N PHE A 89 -2.99 3.61 -6.22
CA PHE A 89 -3.43 4.83 -5.55
C PHE A 89 -2.29 5.43 -4.71
N ASP A 90 -2.34 6.74 -4.46
CA ASP A 90 -1.47 7.36 -3.45
C ASP A 90 -1.87 6.86 -2.06
N ALA A 91 -0.90 6.47 -1.24
CA ALA A 91 -1.15 5.91 0.08
C ALA A 91 -1.90 6.87 1.01
N ASN A 92 -1.78 8.19 0.80
CA ASN A 92 -2.52 9.19 1.57
C ASN A 92 -3.95 9.43 1.05
N ASP A 93 -4.27 8.98 -0.17
CA ASP A 93 -5.62 9.09 -0.73
C ASP A 93 -6.52 7.95 -0.23
N ILE A 94 -5.95 6.79 0.14
CA ILE A 94 -6.72 5.61 0.57
C ILE A 94 -7.27 5.81 2.00
N VAL A 95 -8.57 5.60 2.17
CA VAL A 95 -9.23 5.59 3.48
C VAL A 95 -9.33 4.14 3.99
N TRP A 96 -8.47 3.79 4.94
CA TRP A 96 -8.38 2.44 5.49
C TRP A 96 -9.58 2.10 6.42
N PRO A 97 -10.18 0.91 6.31
CA PRO A 97 -11.18 0.42 7.26
C PRO A 97 -10.61 0.32 8.68
N GLN A 98 -11.42 0.59 9.72
CA GLN A 98 -10.99 0.57 11.13
C GLN A 98 -11.02 -0.82 11.80
N ASN A 99 -11.13 -1.88 11.02
CA ASN A 99 -11.22 -3.25 11.53
C ASN A 99 -9.85 -3.82 11.85
#